data_AF-A0AAV6FXZ9-F1
#
_entry.id   AF-A0AAV6FXZ9-F1
#
_cell.length_a   1.000
_cell.length_b   1.000
_cell.length_c   1.000
_cell.angle_alpha   90.00
_cell.angle_beta   90.00
_cell.angle_gamma   90.00
#
_symmetry.space_group_name_H-M   'P 1'
#
loop_
_entity.id
_entity.type
_entity.pdbx_description
1 polymer ?
#
loop_
_entity_poly.entity_id
_entity_poly.type
_entity_poly.pdbx_seq_one_letter_code
_entity_poly.pdbx_strand_id
1 'polypeptide(L)'
;MPPPGVCLNILNERHEKEGRGSVSNPDKFLDQDFKKLHQYCLMNEFRFIDGMFPPECSSIGDGLLHQNELARIVWQRPRIMVKDPRFILGGVSRFDFRQGRLVLEIWEVG
;
A
#
# COMPACT_ATOMS: atom_id res chain seq x y z
N MET A 1 -39.18 -1.75 8.68
CA MET A 1 -37.92 -1.66 7.91
C MET A 1 -36.99 -2.75 8.42
N PRO A 2 -36.32 -3.54 7.56
CA PRO A 2 -35.41 -4.58 8.03
C PRO A 2 -34.23 -3.96 8.80
N PRO A 3 -33.63 -4.65 9.78
CA PRO A 3 -32.53 -4.12 10.57
C PRO A 3 -31.32 -3.81 9.66
N PRO A 4 -30.58 -2.70 9.89
CA PRO A 4 -29.49 -2.25 9.03
C PRO A 4 -28.42 -3.32 8.71
N GLY A 5 -28.19 -4.27 9.63
CA GLY A 5 -27.20 -5.34 9.45
C GLY A 5 -27.65 -6.48 8.52
N VAL A 6 -28.95 -6.74 8.38
CA VAL A 6 -29.44 -7.85 7.54
C VAL A 6 -29.21 -7.55 6.06
N CYS A 7 -29.41 -6.29 5.65
CA CYS A 7 -29.15 -5.86 4.28
C CYS A 7 -27.65 -5.92 3.93
N LEU A 8 -26.77 -5.53 4.86
CA LEU A 8 -25.33 -5.54 4.65
C LEU A 8 -24.78 -6.96 4.49
N ASN A 9 -25.25 -7.89 5.33
CA ASN A 9 -24.84 -9.29 5.25
C ASN A 9 -25.26 -9.93 3.92
N ILE A 10 -26.49 -9.70 3.46
CA ILE A 10 -26.97 -10.22 2.16
C ILE A 10 -26.16 -9.64 0.99
N LEU A 11 -25.78 -8.36 1.05
CA LEU A 11 -24.95 -7.72 0.02
C LEU A 11 -23.53 -8.32 0.00
N ASN A 12 -22.92 -8.49 1.17
CA ASN A 12 -21.60 -9.11 1.28
C ASN A 12 -21.62 -10.57 0.79
N GLU A 13 -22.60 -11.37 1.20
CA GLU A 13 -22.75 -12.76 0.73
C GLU A 13 -22.94 -12.85 -0.80
N ARG A 14 -23.64 -11.89 -1.41
CA ARG A 14 -23.76 -11.81 -2.87
C ARG A 14 -22.44 -11.46 -3.53
N HIS A 15 -21.72 -10.47 -2.98
CA HIS A 15 -20.42 -10.09 -3.49
C HIS A 15 -19.38 -11.21 -3.37
N GLU A 16 -19.38 -11.97 -2.28
CA GLU A 16 -18.54 -13.17 -2.12
C GLU A 16 -18.88 -14.22 -3.18
N LYS A 17 -20.18 -14.47 -3.45
CA LYS A 17 -20.63 -15.38 -4.53
C LYS A 17 -20.24 -14.88 -5.93
N GLU A 18 -20.14 -13.57 -6.11
CA GLU A 18 -19.63 -12.92 -7.34
C GLU A 18 -18.09 -12.90 -7.41
N GLY A 19 -17.41 -13.55 -6.45
CA GLY A 19 -15.96 -13.72 -6.45
C GLY A 19 -15.18 -12.54 -5.91
N ARG A 20 -15.82 -11.58 -5.22
CA ARG A 20 -15.12 -10.51 -4.49
C ARG A 20 -14.21 -11.13 -3.43
N GLY A 21 -12.99 -10.61 -3.31
CA GLY A 21 -11.94 -11.16 -2.44
C GLY A 21 -11.09 -12.25 -3.10
N SER A 22 -11.40 -12.66 -4.34
CA SER A 22 -10.55 -13.60 -5.11
C SER A 22 -9.33 -12.91 -5.74
N VAL A 23 -8.36 -13.69 -6.19
CA VAL A 23 -7.19 -13.18 -6.94
C VAL A 23 -7.62 -12.41 -8.20
N SER A 24 -8.70 -12.83 -8.86
CA SER A 24 -9.25 -12.18 -10.05
C SER A 24 -10.10 -10.94 -9.76
N ASN A 25 -10.67 -10.84 -8.56
CA ASN A 25 -11.51 -9.72 -8.14
C ASN A 25 -11.22 -9.37 -6.66
N PRO A 26 -10.03 -8.83 -6.37
CA PRO A 26 -9.63 -8.55 -5.00
C PRO A 26 -10.43 -7.40 -4.42
N ASP A 27 -10.55 -7.41 -3.09
CA ASP A 27 -11.11 -6.27 -2.38
C ASP A 27 -10.27 -5.01 -2.57
N LYS A 28 -10.97 -3.88 -2.72
CA LYS A 28 -10.34 -2.57 -2.75
C LYS A 28 -10.11 -2.13 -1.32
N PHE A 29 -8.86 -2.19 -0.88
CA PHE A 29 -8.48 -1.70 0.44
C PHE A 29 -8.81 -0.21 0.54
N LEU A 30 -9.54 0.16 1.59
CA LEU A 30 -10.00 1.54 1.83
C LEU A 30 -10.74 2.16 0.63
N ASP A 31 -11.43 1.32 -0.16
CA ASP A 31 -12.14 1.70 -1.38
C ASP A 31 -11.28 2.40 -2.46
N GLN A 32 -9.95 2.24 -2.38
CA GLN A 32 -9.01 2.81 -3.36
C GLN A 32 -8.96 1.94 -4.64
N ASP A 33 -9.20 2.56 -5.80
CA ASP A 33 -9.15 1.90 -7.11
C ASP A 33 -7.92 2.36 -7.90
N PHE A 34 -6.93 1.47 -8.03
CA PHE A 34 -5.67 1.78 -8.73
C PHE A 34 -5.90 2.32 -10.15
N LYS A 35 -6.80 1.71 -10.93
CA LYS A 35 -6.99 2.11 -12.34
C LYS A 35 -7.54 3.53 -12.42
N LYS A 36 -8.53 3.85 -11.57
CA LYS A 36 -9.12 5.20 -11.50
C LYS A 36 -8.11 6.24 -11.02
N LEU A 37 -7.40 5.96 -9.93
CA LEU A 37 -6.39 6.86 -9.36
C LEU A 37 -5.24 7.11 -10.33
N HIS A 38 -4.74 6.05 -10.98
CA HIS A 38 -3.67 6.14 -11.95
C HIS A 38 -4.08 7.00 -13.16
N GLN A 39 -5.26 6.75 -13.74
CA GLN A 39 -5.77 7.54 -14.84
C GLN A 39 -5.95 9.02 -14.45
N TYR A 40 -6.51 9.28 -13.27
CA TYR A 40 -6.69 10.64 -12.76
C TYR A 40 -5.34 11.38 -12.63
N CYS A 41 -4.32 10.75 -12.07
CA CYS A 41 -2.99 11.36 -11.95
C CYS A 41 -2.34 11.62 -13.31
N LEU A 42 -2.49 10.70 -14.26
CA LEU A 42 -1.98 10.87 -15.62
C LEU A 42 -2.66 12.03 -16.36
N MET A 43 -3.99 12.11 -16.29
CA MET A 43 -4.75 13.17 -16.96
C MET A 43 -4.44 14.57 -16.41
N ASN A 44 -4.08 14.66 -15.13
CA ASN A 44 -3.79 15.92 -14.45
C ASN A 44 -2.28 16.17 -14.26
N GLU A 45 -1.44 15.34 -14.89
CA GLU A 45 0.03 15.47 -14.91
C GLU A 45 0.73 15.58 -13.53
N PHE A 46 0.11 15.06 -12.47
CA PHE A 46 0.71 15.08 -11.13
C PHE A 46 1.08 13.68 -10.64
N ARG A 47 1.88 13.61 -9.58
CA ARG A 47 2.29 12.35 -8.95
C ARG A 47 1.34 12.02 -7.81
N PHE A 48 0.82 10.80 -7.79
CA PHE A 48 -0.04 10.32 -6.72
C PHE A 48 0.61 10.48 -5.34
N ILE A 49 -0.12 11.08 -4.40
CA ILE A 49 0.18 11.13 -2.97
C ILE A 49 -0.97 10.39 -2.30
N ASP A 50 -0.64 9.41 -1.47
CA ASP A 50 -1.64 8.63 -0.77
C ASP A 50 -2.16 9.41 0.44
N GLY A 51 -3.44 9.79 0.41
CA GLY A 51 -4.09 10.46 1.53
C GLY A 51 -4.43 9.52 2.68
N MET A 52 -4.52 8.21 2.43
CA MET A 52 -4.79 7.20 3.45
C MET A 52 -3.51 6.72 4.14
N PHE A 53 -2.35 6.95 3.52
CA PHE A 53 -1.02 6.62 4.05
C PHE A 53 -0.03 7.73 3.72
N PRO A 54 -0.13 8.89 4.40
CA PRO A 54 0.66 10.07 4.05
C PRO A 54 2.15 9.89 4.38
N PRO A 55 3.06 10.61 3.71
CA PRO A 55 4.49 10.56 4.00
C PRO A 55 4.85 11.37 5.27
N GLU A 56 4.29 10.96 6.41
CA GLU A 56 4.40 11.61 7.70
C GLU A 56 4.89 10.63 8.78
N CYS A 57 5.33 11.13 9.93
CA CYS A 57 5.81 10.29 11.04
C CYS A 57 4.74 9.31 11.54
N SER A 58 3.46 9.68 11.45
CA SER A 58 2.32 8.83 11.80
C SER A 58 2.27 7.52 10.99
N SER A 59 2.76 7.54 9.75
CA SER A 59 2.79 6.36 8.87
C SER A 59 3.98 5.44 9.12
N ILE A 60 4.95 5.87 9.93
CA ILE A 60 6.10 5.04 10.32
C ILE A 60 5.67 4.09 11.44
N GLY A 61 4.88 4.58 12.39
CA GLY A 61 4.38 3.85 13.55
C GLY A 61 5.00 4.34 14.87
N ASP A 62 4.26 4.14 15.95
CA ASP A 62 4.62 4.65 17.28
C ASP A 62 5.67 3.76 17.97
N GLY A 63 6.63 4.39 18.66
CA GLY A 63 7.61 3.69 19.50
C GLY A 63 8.73 2.95 18.76
N LEU A 64 8.76 3.03 17.42
CA LEU A 64 9.73 2.34 16.57
C LEU A 64 11.09 3.04 16.49
N LEU A 65 11.08 4.37 16.66
CA LEU A 65 12.23 5.24 16.49
C LEU A 65 12.24 6.35 17.54
N HIS A 66 13.44 6.77 17.94
CA HIS A 66 13.56 7.97 18.78
C HIS A 66 13.19 9.22 17.98
N GLN A 67 12.69 10.27 18.66
CA GLN A 67 12.30 11.55 18.01
C GLN A 67 13.43 12.14 17.15
N ASN A 68 14.68 12.03 17.60
CA ASN A 68 15.85 12.51 16.86
C ASN A 68 16.10 11.74 15.55
N GLU A 69 15.70 10.47 15.48
CA GLU A 69 15.80 9.64 14.28
C GLU A 69 14.64 9.95 13.33
N LEU A 70 13.41 10.03 13.85
CA LEU A 70 12.23 10.44 13.08
C LEU A 70 12.45 11.80 12.40
N ALA A 71 13.03 12.76 13.11
CA ALA A 71 13.33 14.10 12.59
C ALA A 71 14.33 14.11 11.40
N ARG A 72 15.07 13.02 11.18
CA ARG A 72 16.04 12.89 10.07
C ARG A 72 15.45 12.16 8.86
N ILE A 73 14.24 11.63 8.96
CA ILE A 73 13.64 10.84 7.88
C ILE A 73 13.14 11.76 6.78
N VAL A 74 13.46 11.39 5.54
CA VAL A 74 12.99 12.06 4.33
C VAL A 74 12.37 11.04 3.40
N TRP A 75 11.13 11.26 3.02
CA TRP A 75 10.42 10.43 2.05
C TRP A 75 10.89 10.76 0.64
N GLN A 76 11.45 9.77 -0.07
CA GLN A 76 11.95 9.95 -1.43
C GLN A 76 11.34 8.94 -2.40
N ARG A 77 11.10 9.37 -3.64
CA ARG A 77 10.70 8.49 -4.73
C ARG A 77 11.94 7.88 -5.40
N PRO A 78 11.87 6.66 -5.96
CA PRO A 78 13.02 6.01 -6.60
C PRO A 78 13.74 6.86 -7.65
N ARG A 79 13.00 7.67 -8.42
CA ARG A 79 13.56 8.55 -9.46
C ARG A 79 14.47 9.67 -8.92
N ILE A 80 14.40 9.99 -7.63
CA ILE A 80 15.32 10.93 -6.98
C ILE A 80 16.63 10.23 -6.60
N MET A 81 16.56 8.93 -6.28
CA MET A 81 17.68 8.15 -5.77
C MET A 81 18.53 7.54 -6.89
N VAL A 82 17.90 7.15 -8.01
CA VAL A 82 18.56 6.49 -9.14
C VAL A 82 18.06 7.03 -10.48
N LYS A 83 18.93 7.04 -11.50
CA LYS A 83 18.65 7.63 -12.82
C LYS A 83 17.54 6.91 -13.61
N ASP A 84 17.55 5.58 -13.62
CA ASP A 84 16.58 4.74 -14.34
C ASP A 84 16.01 3.67 -13.38
N PRO A 85 15.02 4.02 -12.53
CA PRO A 85 14.44 3.07 -11.59
C PRO A 85 13.62 2.02 -12.34
N ARG A 86 13.87 0.74 -12.04
CA ARG A 86 13.15 -0.40 -12.60
C ARG A 86 12.38 -1.11 -11.50
N PHE A 87 11.09 -1.38 -11.72
CA PHE A 87 10.25 -2.05 -10.74
C PHE A 87 10.54 -3.56 -10.68
N ILE A 88 10.65 -4.20 -11.85
CA ILE A 88 11.04 -5.61 -12.02
C ILE A 88 11.93 -5.69 -13.26
N LEU A 89 13.05 -6.42 -13.20
CA LEU A 89 13.97 -6.61 -14.32
C LEU A 89 14.35 -8.09 -14.43
N GLY A 90 13.91 -8.77 -15.49
CA GLY A 90 14.29 -10.16 -15.74
C GLY A 90 13.65 -11.20 -14.80
N GLY A 91 12.64 -10.81 -14.01
CA GLY A 91 11.95 -11.67 -13.05
C GLY A 91 12.12 -11.16 -11.62
N VAL A 92 11.76 -12.00 -10.65
CA VAL A 92 11.92 -11.73 -9.22
C VAL A 92 12.77 -12.84 -8.62
N SER A 93 13.80 -12.46 -7.87
CA SER A 93 14.76 -13.34 -7.24
C SER A 93 14.90 -13.03 -5.76
N ARG A 94 15.22 -14.03 -4.94
CA ARG A 94 15.53 -13.84 -3.51
C ARG A 94 16.71 -12.89 -3.26
N PHE A 95 17.54 -12.65 -4.27
CA PHE A 95 18.69 -11.75 -4.18
C PHE A 95 18.34 -10.28 -4.46
N ASP A 96 17.13 -10.00 -4.94
CA ASP A 96 16.66 -8.64 -5.20
C ASP A 96 16.32 -7.89 -3.91
N PHE A 97 16.19 -8.60 -2.79
CA PHE A 97 15.76 -8.07 -1.50
C PHE A 97 16.93 -8.01 -0.51
N ARG A 98 17.05 -6.88 0.19
CA ARG A 98 17.95 -6.70 1.34
C ARG A 98 17.23 -5.90 2.41
N GLN A 99 17.43 -6.29 3.66
CA GLN A 99 16.86 -5.58 4.79
C GLN A 99 17.51 -4.20 4.95
N GLY A 100 16.69 -3.17 5.19
CA GLY A 100 17.17 -1.84 5.55
C GLY A 100 17.82 -1.82 6.93
N ARG A 101 18.44 -0.69 7.30
CA ARG A 101 19.09 -0.53 8.61
C ARG A 101 18.11 -0.56 9.79
N LEU A 102 16.84 -0.22 9.54
CA LEU A 102 15.78 -0.29 10.54
C LEU A 102 15.22 -1.71 10.57
N VAL A 103 15.46 -2.41 11.68
CA VAL A 103 14.92 -3.74 11.96
C VAL A 103 13.66 -3.56 12.79
N LEU A 104 12.51 -3.83 12.19
CA LEU A 104 11.27 -4.04 12.93
C LEU A 104 10.94 -5.51 12.77
N GLU A 105 11.23 -6.25 13.84
CA GLU A 105 10.91 -7.66 14.07
C GLU A 105 11.44 -8.68 13.05
N ILE A 106 12.31 -9.55 13.54
CA ILE A 106 12.69 -10.79 12.87
C ILE A 106 11.43 -11.66 12.88
N TRP A 107 10.74 -11.75 11.75
CA TRP A 107 9.81 -12.88 11.55
C TRP A 107 10.69 -14.12 11.38
N GLU A 108 10.50 -15.14 12.23
CA GLU A 108 11.05 -16.46 11.96
C GLU A 108 10.53 -16.90 10.58
N VAL A 109 11.43 -16.91 9.61
CA VAL A 109 11.20 -17.51 8.30
C VAL A 109 11.19 -19.02 8.51
N GLY A 110 9.97 -19.59 8.55
CA GLY A 110 9.72 -21.01 8.27
C GLY A 110 9.78 -21.30 6.79
#